data_AF-F5J0U1-F1
#
_entry.id   AF-F5J0U1-F1
#
_cell.length_a   1.000
_cell.length_b   1.000
_cell.length_c   1.000
_cell.angle_alpha   90.00
_cell.angle_beta   90.00
_cell.angle_gamma   90.00
#
_symmetry.space_group_name_H-M   'P 1'
#
loop_
_entity.id
_entity.type
_entity.pdbx_description
1 polymer ?
#
loop_
_entity_poly.entity_id
_entity_poly.type
_entity_poly.pdbx_seq_one_letter_code
_entity_poly.pdbx_strand_id
1 'polypeptide(L)'
;MLKSLGLFIVFMFASVTLSAQMIGAGIQAAKSEKVEFAANIHTRYYTYKGDVNFFLFGGLDYTGGSTKLSGLNTKAISPTLDFASMVFGDYADRSVLWLSCDAGYLRNFNEKRASGIVLTPNIMCAYSLFYIKTGYDMNVSRGNNQFFVRLGLILSL
;
A
#
# COMPACT_ATOMS: atom_id res chain seq x y z
N MET A 1 -13.20 31.66 7.54
CA MET A 1 -11.88 31.05 7.82
C MET A 1 -11.90 29.52 7.90
N LEU A 2 -12.74 28.88 8.72
CA LEU A 2 -12.73 27.41 8.84
C LEU A 2 -13.12 26.67 7.54
N LYS A 3 -14.10 27.21 6.80
CA LYS A 3 -14.58 26.64 5.53
C LYS A 3 -13.55 26.74 4.40
N SER A 4 -12.79 27.84 4.35
CA SER A 4 -11.74 28.06 3.35
C SER A 4 -10.50 27.22 3.64
N LEU A 5 -10.17 27.01 4.92
CA LEU A 5 -9.10 26.09 5.34
C LEU A 5 -9.46 24.64 5.00
N GLY A 6 -10.72 24.22 5.25
CA GLY A 6 -11.20 22.90 4.85
C GLY A 6 -11.14 22.69 3.34
N LEU A 7 -11.55 23.69 2.55
CA LEU A 7 -11.46 23.63 1.09
C LEU A 7 -10.02 23.56 0.59
N PHE A 8 -9.11 24.33 1.22
CA PHE A 8 -7.68 24.33 0.90
C PHE A 8 -7.01 22.99 1.23
N ILE A 9 -7.37 22.39 2.37
CA ILE A 9 -6.92 21.04 2.74
C ILE A 9 -7.43 20.01 1.73
N VAL A 10 -8.70 20.07 1.34
CA VAL A 10 -9.26 19.20 0.29
C VAL A 10 -8.53 19.40 -1.04
N PHE A 11 -8.22 20.63 -1.43
CA PHE A 11 -7.48 20.93 -2.66
C PHE A 11 -6.02 20.45 -2.60
N MET A 12 -5.35 20.56 -1.46
CA MET A 12 -4.00 20.02 -1.24
C MET A 12 -4.01 18.49 -1.28
N PHE A 13 -5.00 17.84 -0.66
CA PHE A 13 -5.17 16.39 -0.81
C PHE A 13 -5.47 16.03 -2.27
N ALA A 14 -6.38 16.75 -2.93
CA ALA A 14 -6.75 16.52 -4.32
C ALA A 14 -5.56 16.68 -5.29
N SER A 15 -4.72 17.69 -5.09
CA SER A 15 -3.55 17.92 -5.94
C SER A 15 -2.45 16.89 -5.71
N VAL A 16 -2.24 16.44 -4.47
CA VAL A 16 -1.34 15.32 -4.16
C VAL A 16 -1.85 14.03 -4.80
N THR A 17 -3.18 13.82 -4.83
CA THR A 17 -3.80 12.67 -5.49
C THR A 17 -3.78 12.72 -7.03
N LEU A 18 -3.56 13.87 -7.67
CA LEU A 18 -3.60 13.95 -9.14
C LEU A 18 -2.29 13.52 -9.84
N SER A 19 -1.25 13.19 -9.06
CA SER A 19 0.04 12.72 -9.56
C SER A 19 0.26 11.24 -9.20
N ALA A 20 -0.02 10.35 -10.16
CA ALA A 20 0.15 8.89 -10.13
C ALA A 20 -0.52 8.18 -8.93
N GLN A 21 -1.75 7.73 -9.15
CA GLN A 21 -2.60 7.06 -8.17
C GLN A 21 -2.95 5.66 -8.60
N MET A 22 -2.24 4.69 -8.04
CA MET A 22 -2.74 3.32 -8.09
C MET A 22 -3.92 3.20 -7.13
N ILE A 23 -5.12 3.04 -7.68
CA ILE A 23 -6.31 2.64 -6.93
C ILE A 23 -6.55 1.17 -7.22
N GLY A 24 -6.59 0.34 -6.19
CA GLY A 24 -6.77 -1.10 -6.33
C GLY A 24 -7.82 -1.66 -5.39
N ALA A 25 -8.48 -2.74 -5.82
CA ALA A 25 -9.40 -3.51 -4.99
C ALA A 25 -9.24 -5.01 -5.26
N GLY A 26 -9.53 -5.85 -4.27
CA GLY A 26 -9.33 -7.29 -4.38
C GLY A 26 -9.54 -8.03 -3.07
N ILE A 27 -8.82 -9.15 -2.95
CA ILE A 27 -8.90 -10.05 -1.82
C ILE A 27 -7.54 -10.24 -1.18
N GLN A 28 -7.51 -10.41 0.14
CA GLN A 28 -6.33 -10.69 0.93
C GLN A 28 -6.53 -11.93 1.79
N ALA A 29 -5.58 -12.85 1.79
CA ALA A 29 -5.51 -13.95 2.74
C ALA A 29 -4.40 -13.65 3.76
N ALA A 30 -4.74 -13.51 5.05
CA ALA A 30 -3.76 -13.18 6.11
C ALA A 30 -3.63 -14.25 7.22
N LYS A 31 -4.24 -15.42 7.01
CA LYS A 31 -4.08 -16.68 7.77
C LYS A 31 -4.80 -17.78 6.97
N SER A 32 -4.42 -19.05 7.14
CA SER A 32 -4.88 -20.25 6.39
C SER A 32 -6.39 -20.38 6.09
N GLU A 33 -7.27 -19.58 6.70
CA GLU A 33 -8.73 -19.70 6.57
C GLU A 33 -9.49 -18.36 6.51
N LYS A 34 -8.79 -17.21 6.46
CA LYS A 34 -9.46 -15.89 6.49
C LYS A 34 -9.12 -15.08 5.25
N VAL A 35 -10.08 -15.05 4.34
CA VAL A 35 -10.11 -14.15 3.17
C VAL A 35 -10.77 -12.84 3.59
N GLU A 36 -10.17 -11.74 3.15
CA GLU A 36 -10.52 -10.38 3.48
C GLU A 36 -10.72 -9.58 2.21
N PHE A 37 -11.73 -8.73 2.17
CA PHE A 37 -11.79 -7.71 1.13
C PHE A 37 -10.66 -6.70 1.38
N ALA A 38 -9.93 -6.35 0.32
CA ALA A 38 -8.86 -5.37 0.38
C ALA A 38 -9.07 -4.27 -0.67
N ALA A 39 -8.91 -3.01 -0.25
CA ALA A 39 -8.85 -1.88 -1.16
C ALA A 39 -7.62 -1.04 -0.80
N ASN A 40 -6.98 -0.44 -1.79
CA ASN A 40 -5.81 0.40 -1.58
C ASN A 40 -5.78 1.59 -2.52
N ILE A 41 -5.16 2.65 -2.02
CA ILE A 41 -4.83 3.86 -2.77
C ILE A 41 -3.38 4.15 -2.47
N HIS A 42 -2.56 4.21 -3.51
CA HIS A 42 -1.14 4.57 -3.41
C HIS A 42 -0.88 5.80 -4.27
N THR A 43 -0.34 6.83 -3.63
CA THR A 43 0.00 8.09 -4.29
C THR A 43 1.51 8.27 -4.26
N ARG A 44 2.12 8.42 -5.43
CA ARG A 44 3.57 8.66 -5.54
C ARG A 44 3.85 10.14 -5.36
N TYR A 45 4.73 10.49 -4.43
CA TYR A 45 5.12 11.91 -4.21
C TYR A 45 6.61 12.18 -4.42
N TYR A 46 7.45 11.13 -4.51
CA TYR A 46 8.86 11.26 -4.86
C TYR A 46 9.29 10.16 -5.82
N THR A 47 10.11 10.52 -6.79
CA THR A 47 10.71 9.59 -7.76
C THR A 47 12.17 9.97 -7.95
N TYR A 48 13.05 8.98 -7.81
CA TYR A 48 14.44 9.04 -8.25
C TYR A 48 14.64 8.05 -9.39
N LYS A 49 15.23 8.53 -10.49
CA LYS A 49 15.60 7.72 -11.65
C LYS A 49 17.12 7.68 -11.73
N GLY A 50 17.67 6.48 -11.71
CA GLY A 50 19.11 6.21 -11.80
C GLY A 50 19.30 4.74 -12.14
N ASP A 51 20.44 4.17 -11.73
CA ASP A 51 20.74 2.74 -11.96
C ASP A 51 19.67 1.81 -11.35
N VAL A 52 19.00 2.28 -10.29
CA VAL A 52 17.80 1.65 -9.73
C VAL A 52 16.75 2.74 -9.54
N ASN A 53 15.56 2.55 -10.15
CA ASN A 53 14.45 3.47 -9.91
C ASN A 53 13.91 3.29 -8.49
N PHE A 54 13.75 4.41 -7.79
CA PHE A 54 13.26 4.45 -6.42
C PHE A 54 12.08 5.42 -6.30
N PHE A 55 11.09 5.03 -5.51
CA PHE A 55 9.87 5.78 -5.31
C PHE A 55 9.55 5.90 -3.82
N LEU A 56 8.96 7.04 -3.43
CA LEU A 56 8.24 7.13 -2.16
C LEU A 56 6.74 7.28 -2.45
N PHE A 57 5.97 6.40 -1.83
CA PHE A 57 4.52 6.45 -1.85
C PHE A 57 3.95 6.79 -0.48
N GLY A 58 2.84 7.51 -0.48
CA GLY A 58 1.89 7.53 0.63
C GLY A 58 0.65 6.73 0.23
N GLY A 59 -0.20 6.35 1.18
CA GLY A 59 -1.39 5.61 0.80
C GLY A 59 -2.33 5.22 1.93
N LEU A 60 -3.41 4.55 1.53
CA LEU A 60 -4.41 3.97 2.40
C LEU A 60 -4.63 2.52 1.99
N ASP A 61 -4.63 1.62 2.97
CA ASP A 61 -5.07 0.24 2.79
C ASP A 61 -6.28 -0.01 3.69
N TYR A 62 -7.40 -0.38 3.09
CA TYR A 62 -8.53 -0.97 3.79
C TYR A 62 -8.44 -2.48 3.68
N THR A 63 -8.56 -3.17 4.81
CA THR A 63 -8.71 -4.62 4.88
C THR A 63 -9.88 -4.95 5.80
N GLY A 64 -10.93 -5.55 5.26
CA GLY A 64 -12.12 -5.95 6.01
C GLY A 64 -12.00 -7.39 6.51
N GLY A 65 -12.58 -7.71 7.68
CA GLY A 65 -12.60 -9.08 8.18
C GLY A 65 -12.28 -9.17 9.67
N SER A 66 -11.71 -10.31 10.07
CA SER A 66 -11.38 -10.63 11.46
C SER A 66 -9.96 -11.18 11.63
N THR A 67 -9.02 -10.81 10.73
CA THR A 67 -7.59 -11.11 10.88
C THR A 67 -6.89 -10.11 11.81
N LYS A 68 -5.66 -10.47 12.22
CA LYS A 68 -4.96 -9.80 13.32
C LYS A 68 -4.80 -8.31 13.06
N LEU A 69 -4.57 -7.94 11.81
CA LEU A 69 -4.33 -6.57 11.37
C LEU A 69 -5.34 -6.15 10.28
N SER A 70 -6.62 -6.46 10.49
CA SER A 70 -7.72 -5.92 9.67
C SER A 70 -8.12 -4.51 10.14
N GLY A 71 -8.21 -3.58 9.20
CA GLY A 71 -8.52 -2.20 9.50
C GLY A 71 -8.28 -1.23 8.36
N LEU A 72 -8.25 0.05 8.71
CA LEU A 72 -7.76 1.13 7.85
C LEU A 72 -6.32 1.45 8.23
N ASN A 73 -5.38 1.17 7.34
CA ASN A 73 -3.96 1.48 7.49
C ASN A 73 -3.60 2.71 6.66
N THR A 74 -3.24 3.80 7.33
CA THR A 74 -2.75 5.02 6.69
C THR A 74 -1.23 4.96 6.60
N LYS A 75 -0.71 4.76 5.38
CA LYS A 75 0.71 4.67 5.07
C LYS A 75 1.26 6.07 4.85
N ALA A 76 2.08 6.52 5.78
CA ALA A 76 2.75 7.81 5.67
C ALA A 76 3.85 7.75 4.60
N ILE A 77 4.60 6.65 4.58
CA ILE A 77 5.72 6.46 3.66
C ILE A 77 5.87 4.98 3.28
N SER A 78 6.18 4.74 2.03
CA SER A 78 6.51 3.43 1.47
C SER A 78 7.66 3.62 0.48
N PRO A 79 8.93 3.51 0.94
CA PRO A 79 10.06 3.32 0.06
C PRO A 79 9.86 2.09 -0.80
N THR A 80 9.97 2.28 -2.10
CA THR A 80 9.75 1.24 -3.11
C THR A 80 10.86 1.26 -4.14
N LEU A 81 11.48 0.12 -4.36
CA LEU A 81 12.47 -0.11 -5.41
C LEU A 81 11.80 -0.81 -6.58
N ASP A 82 12.09 -0.31 -7.78
CA ASP A 82 11.72 -0.96 -9.03
C ASP A 82 12.72 -2.09 -9.34
N PHE A 83 12.48 -3.25 -8.76
CA PHE A 83 13.40 -4.38 -8.91
C PHE A 83 13.38 -4.95 -10.33
N ALA A 84 12.26 -4.84 -11.05
CA ALA A 84 12.18 -5.27 -12.44
C ALA A 84 13.19 -4.55 -13.34
N SER A 85 13.28 -3.22 -13.25
CA SER A 85 14.25 -2.46 -14.06
C SER A 85 15.69 -2.75 -13.66
N MET A 86 15.96 -3.03 -12.38
CA MET A 86 17.30 -3.42 -11.93
C MET A 86 17.76 -4.76 -12.52
N VAL A 87 16.88 -5.76 -12.60
CA VAL A 87 17.26 -7.12 -13.04
C VAL A 87 17.16 -7.29 -14.55
N PHE A 88 16.14 -6.72 -15.19
CA PHE A 88 15.84 -6.95 -16.60
C PHE A 88 16.17 -5.77 -17.51
N GLY A 89 16.63 -4.63 -16.93
CA GLY A 89 17.00 -3.44 -17.69
C GLY A 89 15.86 -2.90 -18.56
N ASP A 90 16.20 -2.44 -19.75
CA ASP A 90 15.24 -1.90 -20.73
C ASP A 90 14.27 -2.96 -21.28
N TYR A 91 14.54 -4.25 -21.07
CA TYR A 91 13.66 -5.36 -21.46
C TYR A 91 12.61 -5.70 -20.39
N ALA A 92 12.58 -4.98 -19.27
CA ALA A 92 11.55 -5.09 -18.24
C ALA A 92 10.21 -4.58 -18.78
N ASP A 93 9.57 -5.38 -19.63
CA ASP A 93 8.33 -5.00 -20.30
C ASP A 93 7.20 -4.94 -19.26
N ARG A 94 6.88 -3.72 -18.80
CA ARG A 94 5.69 -3.26 -18.04
C ARG A 94 5.23 -4.10 -16.83
N SER A 95 6.03 -5.07 -16.42
CA SER A 95 5.78 -6.00 -15.32
C SER A 95 6.48 -5.42 -14.10
N VAL A 96 5.66 -4.83 -13.25
CA VAL A 96 6.10 -3.94 -12.19
C VAL A 96 6.42 -4.80 -10.96
N LEU A 97 7.63 -5.36 -10.90
CA LEU A 97 8.13 -6.05 -9.71
C LEU A 97 8.73 -5.02 -8.76
N TRP A 98 7.99 -4.71 -7.70
CA TRP A 98 8.33 -3.74 -6.68
C TRP A 98 8.67 -4.40 -5.36
N LEU A 99 9.78 -3.96 -4.77
CA LEU A 99 10.16 -4.28 -3.40
C LEU A 99 9.90 -3.05 -2.54
N SER A 100 9.05 -3.18 -1.52
CA SER A 100 8.61 -2.05 -0.71
C SER A 100 8.68 -2.36 0.78
N CYS A 101 8.76 -1.31 1.59
CA CYS A 101 8.57 -1.39 3.04
C CYS A 101 7.59 -0.30 3.48
N ASP A 102 6.32 -0.65 3.66
CA ASP A 102 5.30 0.33 4.01
C ASP A 102 5.38 0.65 5.52
N ALA A 103 5.35 1.93 5.88
CA ALA A 103 5.24 2.41 7.26
C ALA A 103 3.98 3.25 7.42
N GLY A 104 3.11 2.82 8.33
CA GLY A 104 1.81 3.46 8.52
C GLY A 104 1.22 3.26 9.91
N TYR A 105 0.04 3.84 10.12
CA TYR A 105 -0.77 3.66 11.31
C TYR A 105 -2.05 2.89 10.95
N LEU A 106 -2.22 1.72 11.55
CA LEU A 106 -3.41 0.90 11.43
C LEU A 106 -4.41 1.26 12.53
N ARG A 107 -5.58 1.75 12.12
CA ARG A 107 -6.79 1.72 12.94
C ARG A 107 -7.47 0.37 12.76
N ASN A 108 -7.31 -0.51 13.74
CA ASN A 108 -7.90 -1.85 13.73
C ASN A 108 -9.41 -1.76 13.94
N PHE A 109 -10.19 -2.49 13.14
CA PHE A 109 -11.66 -2.53 13.30
C PHE A 109 -12.13 -3.55 14.34
N ASN A 110 -11.25 -4.47 14.74
CA ASN A 110 -11.55 -5.39 15.82
C ASN A 110 -11.16 -4.74 17.15
N GLU A 111 -12.14 -4.36 17.96
CA GLU A 111 -11.93 -3.68 19.26
C GLU A 111 -11.07 -4.49 20.24
N LYS A 112 -11.04 -5.83 20.11
CA LYS A 112 -10.17 -6.71 20.91
C LYS A 112 -8.71 -6.70 20.45
N ARG A 113 -8.41 -6.05 19.32
CA ARG A 113 -7.08 -5.95 18.73
C ARG A 113 -6.63 -4.50 18.67
N ALA A 114 -5.40 -4.27 19.06
CA ALA A 114 -4.90 -2.92 19.21
C ALA A 114 -4.50 -2.29 17.87
N SER A 115 -4.92 -1.03 17.69
CA SER A 115 -4.39 -0.11 16.68
C SER A 115 -2.92 0.22 16.99
N GLY A 116 -2.16 0.64 15.97
CA GLY A 116 -0.75 0.96 16.16
C GLY A 116 0.02 1.21 14.88
N ILE A 117 1.32 1.47 15.05
CA ILE A 117 2.26 1.62 13.93
C ILE A 117 2.51 0.25 13.33
N VAL A 118 2.35 0.14 12.01
CA VAL A 118 2.58 -1.08 11.24
C VAL A 118 3.68 -0.84 10.22
N LEU A 119 4.68 -1.72 10.25
CA LEU A 119 5.71 -1.83 9.22
C LEU A 119 5.40 -3.05 8.35
N THR A 120 5.55 -2.92 7.04
CA THR A 120 5.15 -3.96 6.09
C THR A 120 6.18 -4.11 4.97
N PRO A 121 7.26 -4.89 5.19
CA PRO A 121 8.05 -5.38 4.06
C PRO A 121 7.16 -6.20 3.14
N ASN A 122 7.19 -5.88 1.85
CA ASN A 122 6.34 -6.51 0.85
C ASN A 122 6.98 -6.52 -0.54
N ILE A 123 6.47 -7.45 -1.34
CA ILE A 123 6.79 -7.60 -2.75
C ILE A 123 5.47 -7.49 -3.51
N MET A 124 5.44 -6.64 -4.53
CA MET A 124 4.30 -6.52 -5.42
C MET A 124 4.74 -6.80 -6.85
N CYS A 125 3.95 -7.58 -7.57
CA CYS A 125 4.05 -7.73 -9.01
C CYS A 125 2.75 -7.24 -9.62
N ALA A 126 2.81 -6.32 -10.57
CA ALA A 126 1.65 -5.91 -11.35
C ALA A 126 1.87 -6.13 -12.83
N TYR A 127 0.82 -6.59 -13.51
CA TYR A 127 0.79 -6.78 -14.95
C TYR A 127 -0.57 -6.36 -15.50
N SER A 128 -0.56 -5.44 -16.46
CA SER A 128 -1.77 -4.86 -17.04
C SER A 128 -2.71 -4.31 -15.96
N LEU A 129 -3.89 -4.92 -15.75
CA LEU A 129 -4.90 -4.52 -14.79
C LEU A 129 -4.87 -5.32 -13.48
N PHE A 130 -3.93 -6.25 -13.31
CA PHE A 130 -3.88 -7.13 -12.13
C PHE A 130 -2.62 -6.88 -11.32
N TYR A 131 -2.73 -7.05 -10.00
CA TYR A 131 -1.56 -7.10 -9.14
C TYR A 131 -1.66 -8.22 -8.11
N ILE A 132 -0.51 -8.75 -7.78
CA ILE A 132 -0.28 -9.66 -6.66
C ILE A 132 0.66 -8.95 -5.71
N LYS A 133 0.28 -8.87 -4.44
CA LYS A 133 1.10 -8.28 -3.38
C LYS A 133 1.19 -9.25 -2.23
N THR A 134 2.39 -9.57 -1.78
CA THR A 134 2.60 -10.39 -0.59
C THR A 134 3.55 -9.67 0.35
N GLY A 135 3.39 -9.87 1.65
CA GLY A 135 4.22 -9.23 2.63
C GLY A 135 3.91 -9.70 4.04
N TYR A 136 4.52 -9.00 4.98
CA TYR A 136 4.40 -9.32 6.39
C TYR A 136 4.06 -8.06 7.18
N ASP A 137 2.82 -7.96 7.66
CA ASP A 137 2.39 -6.83 8.48
C ASP A 137 2.93 -7.01 9.92
N MET A 138 3.65 -6.00 10.41
CA MET A 138 4.26 -5.99 11.73
C MET A 138 3.76 -4.78 12.53
N ASN A 139 2.82 -4.98 13.45
CA ASN A 139 2.42 -3.96 14.41
C ASN A 139 3.48 -3.82 15.50
N VAL A 140 4.44 -2.92 15.28
CA VAL A 140 5.59 -2.69 16.17
C VAL A 140 5.19 -2.06 17.49
N SER A 141 4.01 -1.41 17.57
CA SER A 141 3.52 -0.84 18.83
C SER A 141 2.96 -1.88 19.80
N ARG A 142 2.53 -3.04 19.30
CA ARG A 142 1.72 -4.01 20.07
C ARG A 142 2.13 -5.48 19.89
N GLY A 143 3.11 -5.78 19.04
CA GLY A 143 3.66 -7.13 18.83
C GLY A 143 2.80 -8.06 17.97
N ASN A 144 1.68 -7.57 17.40
CA ASN A 144 0.86 -8.35 16.48
C ASN A 144 1.50 -8.41 15.10
N ASN A 145 1.48 -9.57 14.47
CA ASN A 145 2.00 -9.76 13.13
C ASN A 145 1.17 -10.75 12.30
N GLN A 146 1.20 -10.60 10.98
CA GLN A 146 0.59 -11.53 10.05
C GLN A 146 1.29 -11.49 8.68
N PHE A 147 1.48 -12.67 8.09
CA PHE A 147 1.80 -12.79 6.68
C PHE A 147 0.52 -12.60 5.87
N PHE A 148 0.62 -11.98 4.70
CA PHE A 148 -0.51 -11.88 3.78
C PHE A 148 -0.12 -12.13 2.32
N VAL A 149 -1.13 -12.59 1.57
CA VAL A 149 -1.13 -12.58 0.11
C VAL A 149 -2.38 -11.84 -0.35
N ARG A 150 -2.21 -10.89 -1.26
CA ARG A 150 -3.27 -10.06 -1.82
C ARG A 150 -3.27 -10.21 -3.33
N LEU A 151 -4.46 -10.43 -3.87
CA LEU A 151 -4.73 -10.47 -5.31
C LEU A 151 -5.74 -9.37 -5.59
N GLY A 152 -5.48 -8.51 -6.58
CA GLY A 152 -6.40 -7.43 -6.88
C GLY A 152 -6.32 -6.90 -8.30
N LEU A 153 -7.27 -6.03 -8.59
CA LEU A 153 -7.39 -5.28 -9.83
C LEU A 153 -6.92 -3.85 -9.60
N ILE A 154 -6.19 -3.31 -10.58
CA ILE A 154 -5.85 -1.90 -10.71
C ILE A 154 -7.01 -1.22 -11.43
N LEU A 155 -7.71 -0.35 -10.72
CA LEU A 155 -8.88 0.37 -11.22
C LEU A 155 -8.50 1.73 -11.83
N SER A 156 -7.37 2.31 -11.39
CA SER A 156 -6.81 3.56 -11.91
C SER A 156 -5.30 3.60 -11.66
N LEU A 157 -4.56 4.32 -12.51
CA LEU A 157 -3.13 4.63 -12.40
C LEU A 157 -2.90 6.15 -12.44
#